data_AF-A0A454XL76-F1
#
_entry.id   AF-A0A454XL76-F1
#
_cell.length_a   1.000
_cell.length_b   1.000
_cell.length_c   1.000
_cell.angle_alpha   90.00
_cell.angle_beta   90.00
_cell.angle_gamma   90.00
#
_symmetry.space_group_name_H-M   'P 1'
#
loop_
_entity.id
_entity.type
_entity.pdbx_description
1 polymer ?
#
loop_
_entity_poly.entity_id
_entity_poly.type
_entity_poly.pdbx_seq_one_letter_code
_entity_poly.pdbx_strand_id
1 'polypeptide(L)' 'MDDSEQPQEPQEVQVDYTKYDEDSVPESEKEIKHTHPGRPDLDYDDTPVGPAPGTGDDA' A
#
# COMPACT_ATOMS: atom_id res chain seq x y z
N MET A 1 18.09 35.55 -17.02
CA MET A 1 17.20 34.53 -17.61
C MET A 1 16.12 34.32 -16.58
N ASP A 2 14.88 34.64 -16.96
CA ASP A 2 13.73 34.65 -16.07
C ASP A 2 13.20 33.22 -15.98
N ASP A 3 13.54 32.52 -14.90
CA ASP A 3 13.07 31.16 -14.62
C ASP A 3 11.76 31.28 -13.83
N SER A 4 10.70 31.62 -14.57
CA SER A 4 9.34 31.61 -14.07
C SER A 4 8.83 30.16 -14.09
N GLU A 5 9.21 29.37 -13.09
CA GLU A 5 8.56 28.08 -12.78
C GLU A 5 7.07 28.34 -12.46
N GLN A 6 6.21 28.28 -13.48
CA GLN A 6 4.77 28.26 -13.28
C GLN A 6 4.39 26.97 -12.52
N PRO A 7 3.70 27.06 -11.36
CA PRO A 7 3.14 25.89 -10.71
C PRO A 7 2.15 25.22 -11.66
N GLN A 8 2.43 23.99 -12.08
CA GLN A 8 1.43 23.17 -12.79
C GLN A 8 0.32 22.85 -11.78
N GLU A 9 -0.82 23.52 -11.91
CA GLU A 9 -2.02 23.15 -11.16
C GLU A 9 -2.39 21.69 -11.48
N PRO A 10 -2.85 20.91 -10.48
CA PRO A 10 -3.25 19.53 -10.72
C PRO A 10 -4.40 19.52 -11.73
N GLN A 11 -4.16 18.91 -12.89
CA GLN A 11 -5.19 18.76 -13.89
C GLN A 11 -6.30 17.89 -13.28
N GLU A 12 -7.50 18.44 -13.14
CA GLU A 12 -8.67 17.69 -12.69
C GLU A 12 -8.98 16.61 -13.73
N VAL A 13 -8.41 15.42 -13.55
CA VAL A 13 -8.72 14.26 -14.38
C VAL A 13 -10.17 13.88 -14.10
N GLN A 14 -11.06 14.26 -15.02
CA GLN A 14 -12.45 13.79 -14.99
C GLN A 14 -12.45 12.28 -15.23
N VAL A 15 -12.77 11.52 -14.18
CA VAL A 15 -12.92 10.07 -14.26
C VAL A 15 -14.25 9.78 -14.93
N ASP A 16 -14.21 9.11 -16.07
CA ASP A 16 -15.41 8.63 -16.75
C ASP A 16 -15.90 7.33 -16.13
N TYR A 17 -16.93 7.44 -15.30
CA TYR A 17 -17.54 6.31 -14.62
C TYR A 17 -18.47 5.48 -15.53
N THR A 18 -18.80 5.93 -16.74
CA THR A 18 -19.65 5.18 -17.67
C THR A 18 -18.95 3.98 -18.29
N LYS A 19 -17.62 3.88 -18.13
CA LYS A 19 -16.79 2.77 -18.62
C LYS A 19 -16.80 1.54 -17.70
N TYR A 20 -17.39 1.65 -16.52
CA TYR A 20 -17.53 0.53 -15.61
C TYR A 20 -18.92 -0.08 -15.80
N ASP A 21 -18.98 -1.39 -16.07
CA ASP A 21 -20.24 -2.12 -16.11
C ASP A 21 -20.89 -2.14 -14.71
N GLU A 22 -22.21 -1.96 -14.66
CA GLU A 22 -22.98 -1.97 -13.39
C GLU A 22 -22.87 -3.32 -12.65
N ASP A 23 -22.70 -4.41 -13.41
CA ASP A 23 -22.51 -5.78 -12.89
C ASP A 23 -21.02 -6.16 -12.77
N SER A 24 -20.12 -5.17 -12.77
CA SER A 24 -18.69 -5.41 -12.59
C SER A 24 -18.43 -5.88 -11.16
N VAL A 25 -18.13 -7.17 -11.00
CA VAL A 25 -17.67 -7.73 -9.73
C VAL A 25 -16.17 -7.48 -9.61
N PRO A 26 -15.66 -7.02 -8.44
CA PRO A 26 -14.24 -6.90 -8.21
C PRO A 26 -13.50 -8.20 -8.56
N GLU A 27 -12.31 -8.10 -9.16
CA GLU A 27 -11.49 -9.29 -9.35
C GLU A 27 -11.30 -10.01 -8.01
N SER A 28 -11.32 -11.34 -8.03
CA SER A 28 -11.01 -12.14 -6.85
C SER A 28 -9.66 -11.72 -6.28
N GLU A 29 -9.58 -11.56 -4.96
CA GLU A 29 -8.33 -11.28 -4.29
C GLU A 29 -7.30 -12.34 -4.67
N LYS A 30 -6.18 -11.89 -5.24
CA LYS A 30 -5.05 -12.76 -5.54
C LYS A 30 -4.34 -13.00 -4.22
N GLU A 31 -3.94 -14.24 -3.97
CA GLU A 31 -3.12 -14.56 -2.80
C GLU A 31 -1.78 -13.82 -2.93
N ILE A 32 -1.62 -12.77 -2.14
CA ILE A 32 -0.38 -12.01 -2.06
C ILE A 32 0.49 -12.72 -1.03
N LYS A 33 1.67 -13.18 -1.47
CA LYS A 33 2.64 -13.75 -0.54
C LYS A 33 3.03 -12.67 0.47
N HIS A 34 3.02 -13.01 1.74
CA HIS A 34 3.44 -12.13 2.84
C HIS A 34 4.97 -11.98 2.93
N THR A 35 5.68 -12.42 1.88
CA THR A 35 7.13 -12.34 1.72
C THR A 35 7.51 -11.33 0.64
N HIS A 36 8.41 -10.43 0.95
CA HIS A 36 8.96 -9.37 0.13
C HIS A 36 10.33 -9.81 -0.43
N PRO A 37 10.46 -9.99 -1.75
CA PRO A 37 11.73 -10.38 -2.36
C PRO A 37 12.85 -9.39 -2.02
N GLY A 38 13.93 -9.89 -1.40
CA GLY A 38 15.10 -9.06 -1.05
C GLY A 38 14.90 -8.11 0.14
N ARG A 39 13.80 -8.26 0.88
CA ARG A 39 13.45 -7.51 2.11
C ARG A 39 12.85 -8.45 3.18
N PRO A 40 13.63 -9.43 3.67
CA PRO A 40 13.15 -10.38 4.69
C PRO A 40 12.75 -9.71 6.01
N ASP A 41 13.19 -8.47 6.24
CA ASP A 41 12.78 -7.62 7.36
C ASP A 41 11.30 -7.20 7.31
N LEU A 42 10.68 -7.25 6.13
CA LEU A 42 9.26 -6.95 5.91
C LEU A 42 8.40 -8.21 5.83
N ASP A 43 9.00 -9.40 5.98
CA ASP A 43 8.30 -10.67 5.87
C ASP A 43 7.53 -10.94 7.16
N TYR A 44 6.20 -10.91 7.07
CA TYR A 44 5.31 -11.04 8.23
C TYR A 44 5.36 -12.43 8.88
N ASP A 45 5.84 -13.44 8.16
CA ASP A 45 5.97 -14.82 8.65
C ASP A 45 7.26 -15.05 9.47
N ASP A 46 8.32 -14.25 9.27
CA ASP A 46 9.65 -14.49 9.84
C ASP A 46 9.84 -13.84 11.23
N THR A 47 8.98 -12.89 11.61
CA THR A 47 8.96 -12.35 12.97
C THR A 47 7.57 -12.49 13.59
N PRO A 48 7.38 -13.29 14.65
CA PRO A 48 6.21 -13.08 15.51
C PRO A 48 6.27 -11.63 15.98
N VAL A 49 5.13 -10.92 15.97
CA VAL A 49 5.03 -9.50 16.37
C VAL A 49 5.44 -9.36 17.85
N GLY A 50 6.75 -9.35 18.13
CA GLY A 50 7.39 -9.30 19.45
C GLY A 50 6.91 -10.35 20.46
N PRO A 51 7.57 -10.46 21.65
CA PRO A 51 6.85 -10.91 22.84
C PRO A 51 5.76 -9.87 23.16
N ALA A 52 4.61 -10.33 23.69
CA ALA A 52 3.59 -9.41 24.18
C ALA A 52 4.24 -8.39 25.14
N PRO A 53 4.01 -7.07 24.96
CA PRO A 53 4.55 -6.07 25.89
C PRO A 53 3.89 -6.29 27.25
N GLY A 54 4.57 -7.00 28.14
CA GLY A 54 4.05 -7.39 29.46
C GLY A 54 4.74 -8.58 30.12
N THR A 55 5.52 -9.40 29.41
CA THR A 55 6.33 -10.47 30.03
C THR A 55 7.80 -10.06 30.15
N GLY A 56 8.03 -8.87 30.72
CA GLY A 56 9.29 -8.55 31.36
C GLY A 56 9.14 -8.90 32.83
N ASP A 57 9.54 -10.11 33.20
CA ASP A 57 9.76 -10.47 34.60
C ASP A 57 10.91 -9.57 35.10
N ASP A 58 10.58 -8.61 35.96
CA ASP A 58 11.53 -7.87 36.78
C ASP A 58 12.16 -8.89 37.74
N ALA A 59 13.41 -9.28 37.46
CA ALA A 59 14.21 -10.20 38.26
C ALA A 59 15.57 -9.56 38.59
#